data_AF-A0A1Y1ZPK2-F1
#
_entry.id   AF-A0A1Y1ZPK2-F1
#
_cell.length_a   1.000
_cell.length_b   1.000
_cell.length_c   1.000
_cell.angle_alpha   90.00
_cell.angle_beta   90.00
_cell.angle_gamma   90.00
#
_symmetry.space_group_name_H-M   'P 1'
#
loop_
_entity.id
_entity.type
_entity.pdbx_description
1 polymer ?
#
loop_
_entity_poly.entity_id
_entity_poly.type
_entity_poly.pdbx_seq_one_letter_code
_entity_poly.pdbx_strand_id
1 'polypeptide(L)'
;MYGRQAFNLKIRGNKDLYGRSQFRIRPDAREATYLRSKLSCDIHNRLGLISISANYISLYVNDEYLGLYVIMDAPKLSWAELQYGDKDTTTIYKCKTGGNILTVYTCAKNCLNENEAVTDNTEWVELLTALDNAQSAEDIEDIFDIDQFLYEIAFEYLAGSWDHFLSSGHNFSMYKPKNGKWTIIYYDFDADIGQDVSGIEFGLGKNAKADKDFPGYSFADWANKPRHILDILIYKDPTRFENILKNFVTEVFNPAVLFPHIDELKEFIKPHIIRDKTPDENGKCPGMLNQYGYDYSYEQWDANSEFTSVNLNGVGSAYGIKYWILRRYRNVCKTYQMECDPIYMDENYEYTIDKNVEGEIISGQWGDFELIDLNIGVGKQNTTIPQPTETQPTETQPTETQPIETQPIETQPIETQPTETQSTETQPTEIPENLPYQCTSELVGYPCCAKGIKTIYDHDATGDWGYDFKKGEWCGLTPYIEQTNDEVCWSEVLGYPCCKNCFVYDTDEDGQWGYENNQWCGIQSFCSA
;
A
#
# COMPACT_ATOMS: atom_id res chain seq x y z
N MET A 1 19.20 1.50 -3.80
CA MET A 1 18.93 0.07 -3.44
C MET A 1 18.83 -0.05 -1.92
N TYR A 2 17.77 -0.63 -1.35
CA TYR A 2 17.51 -0.56 0.10
C TYR A 2 18.40 -1.49 0.93
N GLY A 3 18.75 -1.07 2.16
CA GLY A 3 19.58 -1.86 3.09
C GLY A 3 18.83 -3.02 3.77
N ARG A 4 17.54 -2.83 4.04
CA ARG A 4 16.66 -3.76 4.76
C ARG A 4 15.56 -4.30 3.83
N GLN A 5 15.08 -5.50 4.12
CA GLN A 5 14.08 -6.19 3.29
C GLN A 5 12.72 -6.24 3.96
N ALA A 6 11.65 -6.05 3.18
CA ALA A 6 10.29 -6.27 3.63
C ALA A 6 9.89 -7.75 3.54
N PHE A 7 9.05 -8.19 4.47
CA PHE A 7 8.53 -9.56 4.51
C PHE A 7 7.00 -9.54 4.43
N ASN A 8 6.46 -10.43 3.60
CA ASN A 8 5.04 -10.78 3.64
C ASN A 8 4.91 -12.09 4.40
N LEU A 9 4.44 -12.03 5.64
CA LEU A 9 4.30 -13.21 6.49
C LEU A 9 2.97 -13.90 6.19
N LYS A 10 3.04 -15.21 5.90
CA LYS A 10 1.86 -16.09 5.74
C LYS A 10 1.93 -17.22 6.77
N ILE A 11 0.93 -17.30 7.64
CA ILE A 11 0.82 -18.37 8.65
C ILE A 11 0.17 -19.59 8.00
N ARG A 12 0.87 -20.74 8.05
CA ARG A 12 0.45 -21.99 7.39
C ARG A 12 -0.29 -22.92 8.36
N GLY A 13 -0.99 -23.92 7.80
CA GLY A 13 -1.62 -25.00 8.54
C GLY A 13 -2.94 -24.64 9.20
N ASN A 14 -3.74 -23.76 8.58
CA ASN A 14 -5.00 -23.23 9.13
C ASN A 14 -4.85 -22.63 10.53
N LYS A 15 -3.68 -22.04 10.80
CA LYS A 15 -3.40 -21.28 12.00
C LYS A 15 -3.42 -19.80 11.70
N ASP A 16 -3.60 -19.03 12.75
CA ASP A 16 -3.52 -17.58 12.73
C ASP A 16 -2.70 -17.07 13.93
N LEU A 17 -2.38 -15.78 13.88
CA LEU A 17 -1.87 -15.02 15.00
C LEU A 17 -2.88 -13.91 15.25
N TYR A 18 -3.56 -13.94 16.40
CA TYR A 18 -4.60 -12.97 16.76
C TYR A 18 -5.69 -12.80 15.69
N GLY A 19 -6.15 -13.91 15.10
CA GLY A 19 -7.21 -13.92 14.09
C GLY A 19 -6.76 -13.51 12.69
N ARG A 20 -5.45 -13.35 12.44
CA ARG A 20 -4.90 -13.02 11.13
C ARG A 20 -3.89 -14.05 10.67
N SER A 21 -4.00 -14.48 9.42
CA SER A 21 -3.06 -15.41 8.78
C SER A 21 -2.05 -14.72 7.87
N GLN A 22 -2.20 -13.41 7.64
CA GLN A 22 -1.32 -12.63 6.76
C GLN A 22 -1.00 -11.26 7.35
N PHE A 23 0.27 -10.88 7.30
CA PHE A 23 0.76 -9.58 7.76
C PHE A 23 1.80 -9.03 6.79
N ARG A 24 1.90 -7.70 6.73
CA ARG A 24 3.07 -7.05 6.14
C ARG A 24 4.02 -6.64 7.25
N ILE A 25 5.28 -7.01 7.11
CA ILE A 25 6.38 -6.60 7.97
C ILE A 25 7.26 -5.69 7.13
N ARG A 26 7.25 -4.41 7.47
CA ARG A 26 7.85 -3.34 6.67
C ARG A 26 9.04 -2.74 7.41
N PRO A 27 10.21 -2.65 6.77
CA PRO A 27 11.36 -1.96 7.33
C PRO A 27 11.25 -0.44 7.17
N ASP A 28 10.24 0.03 6.43
CA ASP A 28 10.08 1.43 6.00
C ASP A 28 11.41 2.04 5.54
N ALA A 29 12.13 1.29 4.70
CA ALA A 29 13.55 1.54 4.41
C ALA A 29 13.84 2.85 3.64
N ARG A 30 12.81 3.54 3.13
CA ARG A 30 12.94 4.88 2.55
C ARG A 30 12.65 6.00 3.53
N GLU A 31 12.10 5.65 4.68
CA GLU A 31 11.47 6.58 5.59
C GLU A 31 12.34 6.78 6.83
N ALA A 32 12.48 8.03 7.28
CA ALA A 32 13.51 8.38 8.24
C ALA A 32 13.19 8.05 9.72
N THR A 33 11.94 7.74 10.08
CA THR A 33 11.49 7.80 11.49
C THR A 33 10.83 6.53 12.04
N TYR A 34 10.38 5.60 11.19
CA TYR A 34 9.42 4.53 11.48
C TYR A 34 8.05 5.03 11.99
N LEU A 35 7.79 6.34 11.99
CA LEU A 35 6.56 6.92 12.56
C LEU A 35 5.47 7.10 11.52
N ARG A 36 5.80 7.38 10.25
CA ARG A 36 4.83 7.82 9.24
C ARG A 36 3.76 6.79 8.95
N SER A 37 4.12 5.53 8.72
CA SER A 37 3.14 4.47 8.49
C SER A 37 2.18 4.27 9.67
N LYS A 38 2.72 4.32 10.90
CA LYS A 38 1.92 4.21 12.13
C LYS A 38 0.99 5.41 12.28
N LEU A 39 1.53 6.62 12.12
CA LEU A 39 0.81 7.88 12.24
C LEU A 39 -0.32 7.97 11.21
N SER A 40 -0.06 7.61 9.95
CA SER A 40 -1.08 7.54 8.91
C SER A 40 -2.19 6.58 9.31
N CYS A 41 -1.89 5.34 9.73
CA CYS A 41 -2.93 4.41 10.18
C CYS A 41 -3.74 4.95 11.37
N ASP A 42 -3.09 5.56 12.35
CA ASP A 42 -3.75 6.13 13.53
C ASP A 42 -4.67 7.30 13.17
N ILE A 43 -4.28 8.13 12.21
CA ILE A 43 -5.11 9.21 11.68
C ILE A 43 -6.41 8.65 11.07
N HIS A 44 -6.32 7.64 10.21
CA HIS A 44 -7.51 7.02 9.61
C HIS A 44 -8.40 6.35 10.66
N ASN A 45 -7.79 5.63 11.61
CA ASN A 45 -8.49 4.98 12.72
C ASN A 45 -9.20 5.99 13.63
N ARG A 46 -8.56 7.13 13.92
CA ARG A 46 -9.14 8.22 14.73
C ARG A 46 -10.35 8.85 14.05
N LEU A 47 -10.33 8.94 12.72
CA LEU A 47 -11.46 9.41 11.91
C LEU A 47 -12.60 8.38 11.79
N GLY A 48 -12.39 7.14 12.26
CA GLY A 48 -13.37 6.06 12.17
C GLY A 48 -13.55 5.52 10.76
N LEU A 49 -12.58 5.73 9.87
CA LEU A 49 -12.63 5.23 8.49
C LEU A 49 -12.42 3.72 8.44
N ILE A 50 -13.03 3.05 7.46
CA ILE A 50 -12.68 1.66 7.14
C ILE A 50 -11.24 1.66 6.64
N SER A 51 -10.31 1.23 7.48
CA SER A 51 -8.87 1.39 7.25
C SER A 51 -8.06 0.26 7.85
N ILE A 52 -6.74 0.30 7.62
CA ILE A 52 -5.79 -0.67 8.16
C ILE A 52 -5.10 -0.12 9.41
N SER A 53 -4.68 -1.04 10.29
CA SER A 53 -3.89 -0.71 11.48
C SER A 53 -2.42 -1.08 11.31
N ALA A 54 -1.56 -0.38 12.06
CA ALA A 54 -0.14 -0.63 12.14
C ALA A 54 0.33 -0.66 13.60
N ASN A 55 1.42 -1.39 13.87
CA ASN A 55 2.13 -1.41 15.14
C ASN A 55 3.61 -1.74 14.91
N TYR A 56 4.39 -1.92 15.96
CA TYR A 56 5.82 -2.22 15.91
C TYR A 56 6.13 -3.64 16.35
N ILE A 57 7.18 -4.23 15.76
CA ILE A 57 7.75 -5.51 16.20
C ILE A 57 9.27 -5.44 16.23
N SER A 58 9.87 -6.19 17.15
CA SER A 58 11.28 -6.58 17.07
C SER A 58 11.37 -7.90 16.31
N LEU A 59 12.00 -7.91 15.13
CA LEU A 59 12.08 -9.10 14.30
C LEU A 59 13.34 -9.90 14.63
N TYR A 60 13.16 -11.21 14.84
CA TYR A 60 14.24 -12.17 14.97
C TYR A 60 14.07 -13.29 13.94
N VAL A 61 15.16 -13.68 13.28
CA VAL A 61 15.19 -14.83 12.36
C VAL A 61 16.38 -15.68 12.74
N ASN A 62 16.15 -16.96 13.07
CA ASN A 62 17.20 -17.87 13.57
C ASN A 62 18.00 -17.29 14.76
N ASP A 63 17.28 -16.72 15.73
CA ASP A 63 17.84 -16.01 16.90
C ASP A 63 18.67 -14.76 16.58
N GLU A 64 18.81 -14.36 15.31
CA GLU A 64 19.44 -13.12 14.89
C GLU A 64 18.44 -11.97 14.92
N TYR A 65 18.77 -10.88 15.64
CA TYR A 65 17.97 -9.67 15.65
C TYR A 65 18.11 -8.93 14.32
N LEU A 66 17.02 -8.81 13.57
CA LEU A 66 16.98 -8.10 12.30
C LEU A 66 16.56 -6.63 12.43
N GLY A 67 16.15 -6.15 13.60
CA GLY A 67 15.79 -4.75 13.79
C GLY A 67 14.35 -4.49 14.20
N LEU A 68 14.02 -3.21 14.27
CA LEU A 68 12.65 -2.72 14.46
C LEU A 68 11.94 -2.70 13.10
N TYR A 69 10.72 -3.21 13.07
CA TYR A 69 9.86 -3.20 11.88
C TYR A 69 8.47 -2.67 12.23
N VAL A 70 7.81 -2.11 11.23
CA VAL A 70 6.38 -1.82 11.28
C VAL A 70 5.61 -3.06 10.83
N ILE A 71 4.73 -3.58 11.68
CA ILE A 71 3.76 -4.61 11.30
C ILE A 71 2.43 -3.94 10.93
N MET A 72 1.87 -4.29 9.78
CA MET A 72 0.65 -3.68 9.27
C MET A 72 -0.36 -4.71 8.79
N ASP A 73 -1.62 -4.36 8.93
CA ASP A 73 -2.72 -5.03 8.27
C ASP A 73 -2.59 -4.92 6.74
N ALA A 74 -3.18 -5.89 6.04
CA ALA A 74 -3.38 -5.85 4.60
C ALA A 74 -4.88 -6.00 4.32
N PRO A 75 -5.48 -5.15 3.45
CA PRO A 75 -6.88 -5.31 3.04
C PRO A 75 -7.05 -6.63 2.27
N LYS A 76 -7.42 -7.69 2.99
CA LYS A 76 -7.50 -9.08 2.53
C LYS A 76 -8.62 -9.80 3.28
N LEU A 77 -8.96 -11.02 2.86
CA LEU A 77 -10.03 -11.81 3.46
C LEU A 77 -9.89 -11.96 4.99
N SER A 78 -8.70 -12.26 5.50
CA SER A 78 -8.49 -12.39 6.95
C SER A 78 -8.70 -11.09 7.72
N TRP A 79 -8.41 -9.94 7.10
CA TRP A 79 -8.68 -8.62 7.68
C TRP A 79 -10.19 -8.35 7.69
N ALA A 80 -10.90 -8.65 6.60
CA ALA A 80 -12.34 -8.48 6.53
C ALA A 80 -13.12 -9.44 7.44
N GLU A 81 -12.65 -10.68 7.60
CA GLU A 81 -13.16 -11.63 8.59
C GLU A 81 -13.06 -11.06 10.00
N LEU A 82 -11.86 -10.58 10.37
CA LEU A 82 -11.60 -10.12 11.72
C LEU A 82 -12.33 -8.81 12.05
N GLN A 83 -12.29 -7.83 11.15
CA GLN A 83 -12.85 -6.50 11.40
C GLN A 83 -14.36 -6.44 11.19
N TYR A 84 -14.90 -7.22 10.26
CA TYR A 84 -16.28 -7.09 9.79
C TYR A 84 -17.07 -8.40 9.77
N GLY A 85 -16.48 -9.54 10.17
CA GLY A 85 -17.13 -10.85 10.06
C GLY A 85 -17.35 -11.27 8.60
N ASP A 86 -16.58 -10.73 7.66
CA ASP A 86 -16.73 -10.96 6.22
C ASP A 86 -15.69 -11.93 5.66
N LYS A 87 -15.78 -13.19 6.11
CA LYS A 87 -14.82 -14.25 5.82
C LYS A 87 -14.59 -14.55 4.34
N ASP A 88 -15.68 -14.78 3.61
CA ASP A 88 -15.66 -15.23 2.21
C ASP A 88 -15.97 -14.08 1.26
N THR A 89 -15.54 -12.87 1.63
CA THR A 89 -15.83 -11.65 0.88
C THR A 89 -15.43 -11.80 -0.58
N THR A 90 -16.28 -11.30 -1.47
CA THR A 90 -16.06 -11.29 -2.91
C THR A 90 -15.81 -9.88 -3.43
N THR A 91 -15.66 -8.91 -2.54
CA THR A 91 -15.73 -7.48 -2.86
C THR A 91 -14.49 -6.72 -2.38
N ILE A 92 -13.35 -7.39 -2.23
CA ILE A 92 -12.06 -6.74 -1.99
C ILE A 92 -11.25 -6.76 -3.28
N TYR A 93 -10.98 -5.59 -3.85
CA TYR A 93 -10.16 -5.42 -5.04
C TYR A 93 -8.91 -4.63 -4.70
N LYS A 94 -7.74 -5.13 -5.07
CA LYS A 94 -6.48 -4.44 -4.87
C LYS A 94 -5.93 -3.91 -6.18
N CYS A 95 -5.67 -2.61 -6.21
CA CYS A 95 -5.05 -1.92 -7.33
C CYS A 95 -3.53 -1.89 -7.11
N LYS A 96 -2.81 -2.89 -7.64
CA LYS A 96 -1.38 -3.11 -7.36
C LYS A 96 -0.44 -2.35 -8.31
N THR A 97 -0.93 -1.86 -9.43
CA THR A 97 -0.10 -1.11 -10.40
C THR A 97 -0.45 0.37 -10.34
N GLY A 98 0.48 1.25 -10.71
CA GLY A 98 0.16 2.67 -10.87
C GLY A 98 -0.84 2.91 -12.02
N GLY A 99 -1.47 4.07 -12.03
CA GLY A 99 -2.37 4.54 -13.09
C GLY A 99 -3.86 4.20 -12.89
N ASN A 100 -4.26 3.76 -11.69
CA ASN A 100 -5.64 3.45 -11.35
C ASN A 100 -6.40 4.69 -10.89
N ILE A 101 -7.47 5.04 -11.61
CA ILE A 101 -8.25 6.26 -11.35
C ILE A 101 -9.77 6.00 -11.22
N LEU A 102 -10.15 4.79 -10.79
CA LEU A 102 -11.54 4.36 -10.55
C LEU A 102 -12.45 4.44 -11.78
N THR A 103 -11.91 4.12 -12.95
CA THR A 103 -12.67 4.03 -14.22
C THR A 103 -12.70 2.59 -14.70
N VAL A 104 -13.68 2.22 -15.54
CA VAL A 104 -13.70 0.90 -16.19
C VAL A 104 -12.41 0.68 -16.97
N TYR A 105 -11.94 1.71 -17.68
CA TYR A 105 -10.74 1.64 -18.51
C TYR A 105 -9.47 1.26 -17.72
N THR A 106 -9.30 1.81 -16.51
CA THR A 106 -8.08 1.59 -15.72
C THR A 106 -8.23 0.44 -14.74
N CYS A 107 -9.34 0.38 -14.00
CA CYS A 107 -9.45 -0.45 -12.81
C CYS A 107 -10.10 -1.81 -13.06
N ALA A 108 -10.84 -2.01 -14.16
CA ALA A 108 -11.51 -3.30 -14.43
C ALA A 108 -10.51 -4.46 -14.64
N LYS A 109 -9.30 -4.16 -15.14
CA LYS A 109 -8.23 -5.15 -15.38
C LYS A 109 -7.07 -5.06 -14.39
N ASN A 110 -6.74 -3.84 -13.93
CA ASN A 110 -5.54 -3.62 -13.11
C ASN A 110 -5.78 -3.80 -11.61
N CYS A 111 -7.05 -3.76 -11.18
CA CYS A 111 -7.43 -4.06 -9.81
C CYS A 111 -8.01 -5.47 -9.74
N LEU A 112 -7.36 -6.35 -9.00
CA LEU A 112 -7.70 -7.77 -8.94
C LEU A 112 -8.39 -8.08 -7.61
N ASN A 113 -9.32 -9.02 -7.64
CA ASN A 113 -9.97 -9.49 -6.43
C ASN A 113 -8.95 -10.20 -5.54
N GLU A 114 -8.94 -9.88 -4.24
CA GLU A 114 -8.09 -10.56 -3.27
C GLU A 114 -8.57 -11.99 -2.96
N ASN A 115 -9.82 -12.32 -3.32
CA ASN A 115 -10.35 -13.68 -3.33
C ASN A 115 -10.21 -14.30 -4.72
N GLU A 116 -9.18 -15.13 -4.90
CA GLU A 116 -8.85 -15.79 -6.19
C GLU A 116 -9.94 -16.77 -6.67
N ALA A 117 -10.86 -17.20 -5.80
CA ALA A 117 -12.01 -18.00 -6.19
C ALA A 117 -13.10 -17.20 -6.93
N VAL A 118 -13.04 -15.86 -6.86
CA VAL A 118 -13.98 -14.96 -7.55
C VAL A 118 -13.52 -14.75 -8.99
N THR A 119 -14.21 -15.42 -9.92
CA THR A 119 -14.02 -15.23 -11.36
C THR A 119 -15.02 -14.24 -11.96
N ASP A 120 -16.15 -14.01 -11.29
CA ASP A 120 -17.16 -13.06 -11.72
C ASP A 120 -16.84 -11.66 -11.18
N ASN A 121 -16.52 -10.75 -12.10
CA ASN A 121 -16.23 -9.35 -11.80
C ASN A 121 -17.39 -8.40 -12.16
N THR A 122 -18.60 -8.92 -12.41
CA THR A 122 -19.75 -8.13 -12.85
C THR A 122 -20.03 -6.98 -11.88
N GLU A 123 -20.14 -7.25 -10.58
CA GLU A 123 -20.44 -6.21 -9.58
C GLU A 123 -19.35 -5.11 -9.52
N TRP A 124 -18.09 -5.49 -9.69
CA TRP A 124 -16.98 -4.54 -9.76
C TRP A 124 -17.05 -3.65 -11.00
N VAL A 125 -17.33 -4.24 -12.16
CA VAL A 125 -17.49 -3.50 -13.42
C VAL A 125 -18.73 -2.62 -13.37
N GLU A 126 -19.81 -3.05 -12.71
CA GLU A 126 -21.03 -2.24 -12.49
C GLU A 126 -20.73 -1.00 -11.65
N LEU A 127 -19.96 -1.13 -10.55
CA LEU A 127 -19.51 0.03 -9.78
C LEU A 127 -18.72 1.00 -10.67
N LEU A 128 -17.68 0.51 -11.35
CA LEU A 128 -16.83 1.37 -12.19
C LEU A 128 -17.64 2.05 -13.31
N THR A 129 -18.60 1.34 -13.89
CA THR A 129 -19.52 1.88 -14.91
C THR A 129 -20.43 2.95 -14.33
N ALA A 130 -20.92 2.77 -13.10
CA ALA A 130 -21.71 3.79 -12.41
C ALA A 130 -20.86 5.04 -12.13
N LEU A 131 -19.62 4.87 -11.63
CA LEU A 131 -18.69 5.98 -11.40
C LEU A 131 -18.36 6.75 -12.70
N ASP A 132 -18.09 6.04 -13.81
CA ASP A 132 -17.80 6.65 -15.11
C ASP A 132 -18.99 7.45 -15.67
N ASN A 133 -20.22 6.99 -15.44
CA ASN A 133 -21.43 7.62 -15.98
C ASN A 133 -22.05 8.69 -15.07
N ALA A 134 -21.72 8.69 -13.78
CA ALA A 134 -22.27 9.60 -12.79
C ALA A 134 -22.09 11.07 -13.21
N GLN A 135 -23.11 11.90 -13.02
CA GLN A 135 -23.07 13.33 -13.30
C GLN A 135 -23.05 14.16 -12.02
N SER A 136 -23.50 13.60 -10.90
CA SER A 136 -23.42 14.19 -9.56
C SER A 136 -23.17 13.13 -8.48
N ALA A 137 -23.00 13.59 -7.23
CA ALA A 137 -22.83 12.72 -6.07
C ALA A 137 -24.05 11.80 -5.86
N GLU A 138 -25.27 12.31 -6.08
CA GLU A 138 -26.52 11.58 -5.87
C GLU A 138 -26.64 10.33 -6.75
N ASP A 139 -25.99 10.30 -7.92
CA ASP A 139 -26.03 9.15 -8.83
C ASP A 139 -25.33 7.91 -8.26
N ILE A 140 -24.40 8.09 -7.32
CA ILE A 140 -23.53 7.03 -6.78
C ILE A 140 -23.58 6.90 -5.26
N GLU A 141 -24.22 7.85 -4.57
CA GLU A 141 -24.21 7.89 -3.12
C GLU A 141 -24.85 6.65 -2.47
N ASP A 142 -25.79 5.98 -3.13
CA ASP A 142 -26.39 4.74 -2.60
C ASP A 142 -25.45 3.53 -2.65
N ILE A 143 -24.43 3.56 -3.51
CA ILE A 143 -23.54 2.41 -3.78
C ILE A 143 -22.07 2.68 -3.41
N PHE A 144 -21.67 3.94 -3.26
CA PHE A 144 -20.31 4.37 -2.99
C PHE A 144 -20.24 5.29 -1.76
N ASP A 145 -19.32 5.01 -0.84
CA ASP A 145 -19.10 5.82 0.34
C ASP A 145 -18.31 7.08 -0.02
N ILE A 146 -19.06 8.13 -0.38
CA ILE A 146 -18.51 9.41 -0.81
C ILE A 146 -17.73 10.07 0.34
N ASP A 147 -18.20 10.00 1.58
CA ASP A 147 -17.53 10.67 2.69
C ASP A 147 -16.18 10.03 2.98
N GLN A 148 -16.10 8.69 3.04
CA GLN A 148 -14.81 8.03 3.21
C GLN A 148 -13.87 8.36 2.05
N PHE A 149 -14.34 8.34 0.80
CA PHE A 149 -13.52 8.76 -0.34
C PHE A 149 -12.99 10.18 -0.16
N LEU A 150 -13.84 11.14 0.21
CA LEU A 150 -13.42 12.53 0.40
C LEU A 150 -12.46 12.72 1.58
N TYR A 151 -12.59 11.93 2.65
CA TYR A 151 -11.60 11.91 3.74
C TYR A 151 -10.25 11.38 3.28
N GLU A 152 -10.21 10.34 2.46
CA GLU A 152 -8.98 9.78 1.89
C GLU A 152 -8.30 10.78 0.92
N ILE A 153 -9.09 11.49 0.12
CA ILE A 153 -8.60 12.61 -0.70
C ILE A 153 -8.03 13.74 0.17
N ALA A 154 -8.70 14.09 1.27
CA ALA A 154 -8.22 15.10 2.21
C ALA A 154 -6.92 14.64 2.91
N PHE A 155 -6.84 13.38 3.32
CA PHE A 155 -5.62 12.78 3.87
C PHE A 155 -4.48 12.87 2.87
N GLU A 156 -4.66 12.43 1.63
CA GLU A 156 -3.62 12.44 0.60
C GLU A 156 -3.01 13.84 0.42
N TYR A 157 -3.87 14.86 0.37
CA TYR A 157 -3.46 16.26 0.28
C TYR A 157 -2.72 16.75 1.52
N LEU A 158 -3.23 16.46 2.73
CA LEU A 158 -2.62 16.89 3.99
C LEU A 158 -1.28 16.19 4.27
N ALA A 159 -1.24 14.88 4.05
CA ALA A 159 -0.03 14.07 4.15
C ALA A 159 0.99 14.45 3.07
N GLY A 160 0.55 15.02 1.95
CA GLY A 160 1.41 15.29 0.80
C GLY A 160 1.90 14.01 0.17
N SER A 161 1.03 13.01 0.06
CA SER A 161 1.37 11.78 -0.63
C SER A 161 1.31 12.00 -2.13
N TRP A 162 2.27 11.40 -2.84
CA TRP A 162 2.33 11.39 -4.30
C TRP A 162 2.08 10.01 -4.89
N ASP A 163 1.99 8.97 -4.05
CA ASP A 163 1.89 7.58 -4.48
C ASP A 163 0.55 6.89 -4.12
N HIS A 164 -0.50 7.68 -3.83
CA HIS A 164 -1.86 7.19 -3.62
C HIS A 164 -2.75 7.48 -4.84
N PHE A 165 -4.04 7.74 -4.62
CA PHE A 165 -5.00 7.95 -5.69
C PHE A 165 -4.62 9.17 -6.54
N LEU A 166 -4.62 10.40 -6.01
CA LEU A 166 -4.59 11.69 -6.73
C LEU A 166 -3.42 11.87 -7.71
N SER A 167 -2.25 11.33 -7.39
CA SER A 167 -1.05 11.52 -8.21
C SER A 167 -0.70 10.30 -9.06
N SER A 168 -0.22 9.20 -8.46
CA SER A 168 0.21 8.02 -9.21
C SER A 168 -0.93 7.08 -9.56
N GLY A 169 -2.07 7.12 -8.85
CA GLY A 169 -3.16 6.17 -8.99
C GLY A 169 -2.73 4.78 -8.50
N HIS A 170 -2.17 4.72 -7.30
CA HIS A 170 -1.55 3.52 -6.73
C HIS A 170 -1.91 3.34 -5.25
N ASN A 171 -1.44 2.25 -4.62
CA ASN A 171 -1.49 2.01 -3.18
C ASN A 171 -2.88 2.12 -2.50
N PHE A 172 -3.94 1.77 -3.21
CA PHE A 172 -5.28 1.67 -2.63
C PHE A 172 -5.96 0.33 -2.96
N SER A 173 -6.88 -0.06 -2.09
CA SER A 173 -7.81 -1.17 -2.29
C SER A 173 -9.24 -0.64 -2.25
N MET A 174 -10.15 -1.36 -2.90
CA MET A 174 -11.58 -1.15 -2.80
C MET A 174 -12.19 -2.27 -1.97
N TYR A 175 -13.13 -1.94 -1.12
CA TYR A 175 -13.87 -2.91 -0.32
C TYR A 175 -15.32 -2.51 -0.21
N LYS A 176 -16.23 -3.49 -0.29
CA LYS A 176 -17.64 -3.29 0.09
C LYS A 176 -17.99 -4.24 1.23
N PRO A 177 -18.20 -3.75 2.47
CA PRO A 177 -18.71 -4.57 3.56
C PRO A 177 -20.08 -5.19 3.24
N LYS A 178 -20.43 -6.29 3.90
CA LYS A 178 -21.78 -6.88 3.81
C LYS A 178 -22.85 -5.83 4.13
N ASN A 179 -23.78 -5.61 3.19
CA ASN A 179 -24.84 -4.58 3.26
C ASN A 179 -24.33 -3.12 3.37
N GLY A 180 -23.07 -2.87 3.02
CA GLY A 180 -22.47 -1.54 2.97
C GLY A 180 -22.32 -1.01 1.55
N LYS A 181 -21.65 0.15 1.44
CA LYS A 181 -21.26 0.78 0.19
C LYS A 181 -19.82 0.43 -0.16
N TRP A 182 -19.47 0.50 -1.44
CA TRP A 182 -18.09 0.43 -1.87
C TRP A 182 -17.30 1.59 -1.30
N THR A 183 -16.10 1.32 -0.79
CA THR A 183 -15.21 2.34 -0.23
C THR A 183 -13.76 2.08 -0.63
N ILE A 184 -12.95 3.13 -0.55
CA ILE A 184 -11.51 3.11 -0.83
C ILE A 184 -10.73 2.98 0.49
N ILE A 185 -9.64 2.24 0.46
CA ILE A 185 -8.74 2.01 1.59
C ILE A 185 -7.31 2.22 1.13
N TYR A 186 -6.62 3.21 1.69
CA TYR A 186 -5.18 3.40 1.42
C TYR A 186 -4.30 2.46 2.22
N TYR A 187 -3.12 2.17 1.68
CA TYR A 187 -2.05 1.41 2.31
C TYR A 187 -0.68 1.88 1.80
N ASP A 188 0.43 1.38 2.35
CA ASP A 188 1.81 1.77 1.97
C ASP A 188 2.09 3.28 2.13
N PHE A 189 2.17 3.73 3.38
CA PHE A 189 2.25 5.14 3.75
C PHE A 189 3.70 5.62 3.99
N ASP A 190 4.71 4.90 3.46
CA ASP A 190 6.12 5.22 3.70
C ASP A 190 6.55 6.56 3.08
N ALA A 191 5.88 7.00 2.00
CA ALA A 191 6.10 8.25 1.29
C ALA A 191 5.21 9.42 1.77
N ASP A 192 4.54 9.27 2.89
CA ASP A 192 3.58 10.27 3.37
C ASP A 192 4.23 11.26 4.35
N ILE A 193 3.50 12.31 4.74
CA ILE A 193 3.88 13.28 5.77
C ILE A 193 5.30 13.82 5.52
N GLY A 194 5.50 14.35 4.31
CA GLY A 194 6.72 15.03 3.90
C GLY A 194 7.93 14.14 3.60
N GLN A 195 7.79 12.81 3.54
CA GLN A 195 8.83 11.91 3.02
C GLN A 195 8.77 11.84 1.49
N ASP A 196 9.93 11.94 0.81
CA ASP A 196 10.06 11.78 -0.64
C ASP A 196 9.07 12.62 -1.47
N VAL A 197 8.64 13.74 -0.93
CA VAL A 197 7.50 14.50 -1.47
C VAL A 197 7.72 15.00 -2.90
N SER A 198 8.99 15.14 -3.31
CA SER A 198 9.36 15.46 -4.69
C SER A 198 8.95 14.40 -5.71
N GLY A 199 8.57 13.19 -5.28
CA GLY A 199 7.91 12.20 -6.13
C GLY A 199 6.62 12.73 -6.77
N ILE A 200 6.00 13.77 -6.19
CA ILE A 200 4.89 14.49 -6.83
C ILE A 200 5.28 15.04 -8.21
N GLU A 201 6.55 15.39 -8.44
CA GLU A 201 7.04 15.87 -9.73
C GLU A 201 6.96 14.79 -10.82
N PHE A 202 7.08 13.51 -10.47
CA PHE A 202 6.84 12.39 -11.39
C PHE A 202 5.36 12.35 -11.81
N GLY A 203 4.46 12.57 -10.85
CA GLY A 203 3.03 12.64 -11.08
C GLY A 203 2.63 13.85 -11.94
N LEU A 204 3.05 15.05 -11.57
CA LEU A 204 2.60 16.31 -12.17
C LEU A 204 3.38 16.69 -13.45
N GLY A 205 4.59 16.17 -13.62
CA GLY A 205 5.50 16.55 -14.71
C GLY A 205 5.70 18.07 -14.78
N LYS A 206 5.52 18.64 -15.99
CA LYS A 206 5.68 20.10 -16.23
C LYS A 206 4.71 20.99 -15.46
N ASN A 207 3.68 20.41 -14.84
CA ASN A 207 2.71 21.15 -14.04
C ASN A 207 3.16 21.34 -12.58
N ALA A 208 4.27 20.71 -12.16
CA ALA A 208 4.85 20.97 -10.84
C ALA A 208 5.29 22.44 -10.72
N LYS A 209 5.01 23.08 -9.58
CA LYS A 209 5.40 24.49 -9.37
C LYS A 209 6.92 24.61 -9.25
N ALA A 210 7.46 25.63 -9.90
CA ALA A 210 8.90 25.90 -9.91
C ALA A 210 9.48 26.28 -8.54
N ASP A 211 8.67 26.81 -7.61
CA ASP A 211 9.13 27.18 -6.26
C ASP A 211 9.37 25.98 -5.35
N LYS A 212 8.77 24.83 -5.67
CA LYS A 212 8.84 23.57 -4.92
C LYS A 212 8.56 23.72 -3.42
N ASP A 213 7.76 24.72 -3.05
CA ASP A 213 7.26 24.89 -1.69
C ASP A 213 6.15 23.87 -1.44
N PHE A 214 6.50 22.58 -1.39
CA PHE A 214 5.53 21.47 -1.29
C PHE A 214 4.54 21.61 -0.12
N PRO A 215 4.95 22.00 1.10
CA PRO A 215 4.01 22.26 2.19
C PRO A 215 3.04 23.41 1.89
N GLY A 216 3.45 24.31 0.98
CA GLY A 216 2.71 25.48 0.50
C GLY A 216 1.76 25.22 -0.66
N TYR A 217 1.75 24.03 -1.26
CA TYR A 217 0.89 23.71 -2.39
C TYR A 217 -0.59 23.73 -1.98
N SER A 218 -1.45 24.33 -2.79
CA SER A 218 -2.90 24.25 -2.61
C SER A 218 -3.43 22.87 -3.00
N PHE A 219 -4.69 22.58 -2.66
CA PHE A 219 -5.35 21.34 -3.13
C PHE A 219 -5.33 21.24 -4.66
N ALA A 220 -5.57 22.34 -5.38
CA ALA A 220 -5.55 22.36 -6.84
C ALA A 220 -4.15 22.11 -7.43
N ASP A 221 -3.08 22.53 -6.74
CA ASP A 221 -1.70 22.21 -7.14
C ASP A 221 -1.41 20.71 -6.99
N TRP A 222 -1.91 20.10 -5.91
CA TRP A 222 -1.72 18.69 -5.60
C TRP A 222 -2.56 17.76 -6.48
N ALA A 223 -3.85 18.07 -6.62
CA ALA A 223 -4.85 17.29 -7.36
C ALA A 223 -5.00 17.80 -8.81
N ASN A 224 -3.90 18.06 -9.51
CA ASN A 224 -3.98 18.75 -10.82
C ASN A 224 -4.32 17.85 -12.02
N LYS A 225 -4.46 16.54 -11.81
CA LYS A 225 -4.82 15.59 -12.87
C LYS A 225 -6.34 15.53 -13.03
N PRO A 226 -6.86 15.70 -14.25
CA PRO A 226 -8.30 15.64 -14.49
C PRO A 226 -8.81 14.23 -14.19
N ARG A 227 -9.86 14.16 -13.36
CA ARG A 227 -10.52 12.92 -12.96
C ARG A 227 -12.00 13.19 -12.82
N HIS A 228 -12.80 12.46 -13.58
CA HIS A 228 -14.24 12.61 -13.59
C HIS A 228 -14.86 12.54 -12.17
N ILE A 229 -14.40 11.60 -11.35
CA ILE A 229 -14.89 11.46 -9.96
C ILE A 229 -14.57 12.68 -9.08
N LEU A 230 -13.43 13.37 -9.30
CA LEU A 230 -13.12 14.60 -8.57
C LEU A 230 -13.96 15.78 -9.11
N ASP A 231 -14.26 15.80 -10.41
CA ASP A 231 -15.12 16.82 -10.98
C ASP A 231 -16.52 16.79 -10.36
N ILE A 232 -17.12 15.59 -10.27
CA ILE A 232 -18.48 15.43 -9.74
C ILE A 232 -18.56 15.56 -8.21
N LEU A 233 -17.50 15.20 -7.47
CA LEU A 233 -17.52 15.21 -6.00
C LEU A 233 -16.86 16.45 -5.35
N ILE A 234 -16.02 17.19 -6.08
CA ILE A 234 -15.26 18.32 -5.54
C ILE A 234 -15.34 19.57 -6.42
N TYR A 235 -14.98 19.50 -7.70
CA TYR A 235 -14.80 20.73 -8.48
C TYR A 235 -16.10 21.40 -8.92
N LYS A 236 -17.19 20.64 -9.14
CA LYS A 236 -18.51 21.21 -9.42
C LYS A 236 -19.12 21.88 -8.20
N ASP A 237 -18.99 21.26 -7.02
CA ASP A 237 -19.40 21.82 -5.73
C ASP A 237 -18.40 21.38 -4.64
N PRO A 238 -17.51 22.28 -4.19
CA PRO A 238 -16.48 21.92 -3.22
C PRO A 238 -17.00 21.86 -1.78
N THR A 239 -18.26 22.23 -1.52
CA THR A 239 -18.77 22.45 -0.16
C THR A 239 -18.58 21.22 0.74
N ARG A 240 -18.91 20.02 0.26
CA ARG A 240 -18.77 18.77 1.05
C ARG A 240 -17.30 18.49 1.36
N PHE A 241 -16.43 18.56 0.36
CA PHE A 241 -15.00 18.34 0.54
C PHE A 241 -14.35 19.38 1.45
N GLU A 242 -14.67 20.67 1.30
CA GLU A 242 -14.13 21.71 2.17
C GLU A 242 -14.55 21.52 3.63
N ASN A 243 -15.79 21.11 3.88
CA ASN A 243 -16.25 20.82 5.24
C ASN A 243 -15.49 19.63 5.82
N ILE A 244 -15.28 18.56 5.04
CA ILE A 244 -14.48 17.40 5.43
C ILE A 244 -13.04 17.82 5.73
N LEU A 245 -12.41 18.60 4.85
CA LEU A 245 -11.03 19.07 5.02
C LEU A 245 -10.89 19.94 6.29
N LYS A 246 -11.83 20.88 6.51
CA LYS A 246 -11.86 21.73 7.71
C LYS A 246 -12.04 20.91 8.98
N ASN A 247 -12.93 19.92 8.97
CA ASN A 247 -13.14 19.01 10.10
C ASN A 247 -11.91 18.16 10.37
N PHE A 248 -11.29 17.59 9.33
CA PHE A 248 -10.06 16.80 9.44
C PHE A 248 -8.97 17.63 10.13
N VAL A 249 -8.70 18.83 9.62
CA VAL A 249 -7.68 19.73 10.18
C VAL A 249 -8.00 20.09 11.63
N THR A 250 -9.26 20.39 11.95
CA THR A 250 -9.67 20.79 13.31
C THR A 250 -9.53 19.64 14.31
N GLU A 251 -9.95 18.43 13.95
CA GLU A 251 -10.09 17.31 14.89
C GLU A 251 -8.87 16.38 14.93
N VAL A 252 -8.09 16.36 13.85
CA VAL A 252 -7.02 15.36 13.65
C VAL A 252 -5.72 15.99 13.14
N PHE A 253 -5.71 16.61 11.96
CA PHE A 253 -4.47 17.12 11.34
C PHE A 253 -4.11 18.53 11.86
N ASN A 254 -3.95 18.66 13.18
CA ASN A 254 -3.47 19.88 13.82
C ASN A 254 -2.31 19.58 14.78
N PRO A 255 -1.37 20.52 14.97
CA PRO A 255 -0.24 20.33 15.85
C PRO A 255 -0.60 20.00 17.31
N ALA A 256 -1.67 20.59 17.86
CA ALA A 256 -2.10 20.33 19.24
C ALA A 256 -2.50 18.87 19.48
N VAL A 257 -2.97 18.18 18.44
CA VAL A 257 -3.33 16.76 18.46
C VAL A 257 -2.15 15.88 18.05
N LEU A 258 -1.48 16.20 16.93
CA LEU A 258 -0.46 15.31 16.36
C LEU A 258 0.89 15.38 17.08
N PHE A 259 1.32 16.54 17.60
CA PHE A 259 2.64 16.63 18.22
C PHE A 259 2.75 15.76 19.47
N PRO A 260 1.79 15.78 20.42
CA PRO A 260 1.84 14.89 21.58
C PRO A 260 1.84 13.39 21.19
N HIS A 261 1.07 13.03 20.16
CA HIS A 261 1.02 11.64 19.67
C HIS A 261 2.35 11.21 19.03
N ILE A 262 2.98 12.10 18.26
CA ILE A 262 4.32 11.88 17.71
C ILE A 262 5.33 11.70 18.85
N ASP A 263 5.27 12.53 19.89
CA ASP A 263 6.16 12.45 21.05
C ASP A 263 5.98 11.13 21.81
N GLU A 264 4.74 10.69 22.01
CA GLU A 264 4.43 9.40 22.62
C GLU A 264 5.01 8.24 21.81
N LEU A 265 4.76 8.19 20.50
CA LEU A 265 5.29 7.14 19.63
C LEU A 265 6.82 7.16 19.58
N LYS A 266 7.42 8.34 19.45
CA LYS A 266 8.87 8.54 19.42
C LYS A 266 9.51 8.01 20.68
N GLU A 267 9.01 8.38 21.86
CA GLU A 267 9.54 7.89 23.14
C GLU A 267 9.33 6.39 23.29
N PHE A 268 8.17 5.86 22.87
CA PHE A 268 7.87 4.43 22.90
C PHE A 268 8.88 3.59 22.09
N ILE A 269 9.23 4.03 20.87
CA ILE A 269 10.14 3.26 20.00
C ILE A 269 11.63 3.59 20.21
N LYS A 270 11.96 4.67 20.91
CA LYS A 270 13.35 5.17 21.06
C LYS A 270 14.34 4.10 21.53
N PRO A 271 14.07 3.28 22.57
CA PRO A 271 15.01 2.23 22.99
C PRO A 271 15.24 1.17 21.90
N HIS A 272 14.22 0.88 21.10
CA HIS A 272 14.30 -0.07 20.00
C HIS A 272 15.06 0.50 18.81
N ILE A 273 14.90 1.79 18.53
CA ILE A 273 15.66 2.51 17.51
C ILE A 273 17.14 2.59 17.89
N ILE A 274 17.48 2.90 19.14
CA ILE A 274 18.87 2.88 19.61
C ILE A 274 19.50 1.52 19.30
N ARG A 275 18.80 0.42 19.64
CA ARG A 275 19.29 -0.93 19.34
C ARG A 275 19.37 -1.22 17.84
N ASP A 276 18.40 -0.75 17.06
CA ASP A 276 18.33 -0.93 15.60
C ASP A 276 19.42 -0.18 14.84
N LYS A 277 19.83 0.99 15.35
CA LYS A 277 20.82 1.88 14.74
C LYS A 277 22.21 1.77 15.37
N THR A 278 22.39 0.91 16.37
CA THR A 278 23.71 0.61 16.95
C THR A 278 24.39 -0.49 16.12
N PRO A 279 25.54 -0.21 15.48
CA PRO A 279 26.28 -1.23 14.75
C PRO A 279 26.92 -2.26 15.68
N ASP A 280 27.11 -3.48 15.18
CA ASP A 280 27.91 -4.51 15.84
C ASP A 280 29.43 -4.19 15.81
N GLU A 281 30.25 -5.12 16.32
CA GLU A 281 31.71 -4.99 16.33
C GLU A 281 32.35 -4.88 14.92
N ASN A 282 31.62 -5.26 13.87
CA ASN A 282 32.03 -5.16 12.48
C ASN A 282 31.47 -3.90 11.80
N GLY A 283 30.76 -3.04 12.53
CA GLY A 283 30.15 -1.82 12.00
C GLY A 283 28.84 -2.06 11.24
N LYS A 284 28.18 -3.21 11.42
CA LYS A 284 26.93 -3.54 10.74
C LYS A 284 25.72 -3.33 11.66
N CYS A 285 24.74 -2.54 11.23
CA CYS A 285 23.45 -2.43 11.93
C CYS A 285 22.59 -3.69 11.72
N PRO A 286 21.76 -4.08 12.72
CA PRO A 286 20.78 -5.16 12.60
C PRO A 286 19.98 -5.12 11.29
N GLY A 287 19.79 -6.27 10.62
CA GLY A 287 18.93 -6.38 9.44
C GLY A 287 19.39 -5.69 8.15
N MET A 288 20.59 -5.09 8.13
CA MET A 288 21.21 -4.58 6.90
C MET A 288 21.71 -5.75 6.03
N LEU A 289 20.78 -6.43 5.37
CA LEU A 289 21.06 -7.60 4.52
C LEU A 289 21.79 -7.21 3.23
N ASN A 290 21.47 -6.03 2.68
CA ASN A 290 22.17 -5.47 1.54
C ASN A 290 23.31 -4.55 2.01
N GLN A 291 24.55 -5.00 1.86
CA GLN A 291 25.75 -4.28 2.29
C GLN A 291 26.03 -2.99 1.49
N TYR A 292 25.38 -2.81 0.35
CA TYR A 292 25.46 -1.59 -0.45
C TYR A 292 24.28 -0.62 -0.21
N GLY A 293 23.33 -1.02 0.64
CA GLY A 293 22.20 -0.18 0.99
C GLY A 293 22.56 0.85 2.06
N TYR A 294 21.87 1.99 2.01
CA TYR A 294 21.99 3.04 3.01
C TYR A 294 20.79 3.00 3.96
N ASP A 295 20.97 3.56 5.15
CA ASP A 295 19.94 3.71 6.18
C ASP A 295 20.16 5.04 6.91
N TYR A 296 19.10 5.67 7.41
CA TYR A 296 19.21 6.91 8.17
C TYR A 296 19.88 6.65 9.52
N SER A 297 20.72 7.60 9.96
CA SER A 297 21.38 7.53 11.28
C SER A 297 20.40 7.75 12.43
N TYR A 298 20.82 7.44 13.66
CA TYR A 298 20.03 7.74 14.86
C TYR A 298 19.77 9.24 15.00
N GLU A 299 20.76 10.08 14.72
CA GLU A 299 20.64 11.54 14.79
C GLU A 299 19.67 12.07 13.73
N GLN A 300 19.71 11.52 12.51
CA GLN A 300 18.74 11.85 11.48
C GLN A 300 17.31 11.43 11.88
N TRP A 301 17.15 10.24 12.46
CA TRP A 301 15.86 9.77 12.99
C TRP A 301 15.31 10.70 14.08
N ASP A 302 16.15 11.05 15.06
CA ASP A 302 15.75 11.88 16.21
C ASP A 302 15.34 13.28 15.75
N ALA A 303 16.15 13.88 14.87
CA ALA A 303 15.92 15.23 14.35
C ALA A 303 14.75 15.30 13.33
N ASN A 304 14.55 14.26 12.50
CA ASN A 304 13.47 14.22 11.51
C ASN A 304 12.10 13.91 12.11
N SER A 305 12.06 13.21 13.26
CA SER A 305 10.82 13.08 14.03
C SER A 305 10.32 14.43 14.56
N GLU A 306 11.21 15.44 14.62
CA GLU A 306 10.92 16.82 15.00
C GLU A 306 10.76 17.73 13.77
N PHE A 307 11.50 18.82 13.71
CA PHE A 307 11.38 19.87 12.70
C PHE A 307 12.49 19.85 11.65
N THR A 308 13.52 19.00 11.82
CA THR A 308 14.70 19.03 10.94
C THR A 308 14.44 18.21 9.68
N SER A 309 14.56 18.86 8.53
CA SER A 309 14.62 18.15 7.25
C SER A 309 15.93 17.37 7.15
N VAL A 310 15.88 16.17 6.61
CA VAL A 310 17.05 15.31 6.39
C VAL A 310 17.06 14.78 4.97
N ASN A 311 18.23 14.41 4.49
CA ASN A 311 18.36 13.68 3.24
C ASN A 311 19.39 12.55 3.35
N LEU A 312 19.25 11.58 2.46
CA LEU A 312 20.16 10.47 2.34
C LEU A 312 20.27 10.11 0.86
N ASN A 313 21.44 10.38 0.28
CA ASN A 313 21.70 10.14 -1.13
C ASN A 313 21.42 8.67 -1.50
N GLY A 314 20.65 8.45 -2.57
CA GLY A 314 20.27 7.10 -3.02
C GLY A 314 19.14 6.44 -2.22
N VAL A 315 18.57 7.14 -1.23
CA VAL A 315 17.38 6.70 -0.47
C VAL A 315 16.24 7.69 -0.67
N GLY A 316 16.43 8.96 -0.27
CA GLY A 316 15.35 9.93 -0.26
C GLY A 316 15.64 11.19 0.55
N SER A 317 14.63 12.04 0.68
CA SER A 317 14.70 13.25 1.52
C SER A 317 13.36 13.49 2.18
N ALA A 318 13.41 13.97 3.42
CA ALA A 318 12.24 14.10 4.27
C ALA A 318 12.22 15.47 4.94
N TYR A 319 11.07 16.12 4.95
CA TYR A 319 10.81 17.19 5.91
C TYR A 319 10.74 16.60 7.33
N GLY A 320 11.07 17.40 8.35
CA GLY A 320 10.73 17.02 9.72
C GLY A 320 9.22 16.82 9.86
N ILE A 321 8.77 15.75 10.53
CA ILE A 321 7.34 15.42 10.63
C ILE A 321 6.54 16.59 11.22
N LYS A 322 7.02 17.16 12.33
CA LYS A 322 6.35 18.30 12.98
C LYS A 322 6.40 19.55 12.12
N TYR A 323 7.49 19.76 11.39
CA TYR A 323 7.60 20.87 10.44
C TYR A 323 6.59 20.76 9.29
N TRP A 324 6.46 19.57 8.69
CA TRP A 324 5.50 19.32 7.61
C TRP A 324 4.07 19.62 8.09
N ILE A 325 3.68 19.04 9.22
CA ILE A 325 2.35 19.24 9.82
C ILE A 325 2.09 20.71 10.10
N LEU A 326 3.03 21.42 10.74
CA LEU A 326 2.89 22.85 11.06
C LEU A 326 2.68 23.70 9.79
N ARG A 327 3.53 23.50 8.78
CA ARG A 327 3.46 24.27 7.53
C ARG A 327 2.16 23.99 6.77
N ARG A 328 1.76 22.72 6.67
CA ARG A 328 0.50 22.32 6.01
C ARG A 328 -0.71 22.83 6.77
N TYR A 329 -0.73 22.71 8.10
CA TYR A 329 -1.77 23.26 8.97
C TYR A 329 -1.97 24.76 8.72
N ARG A 330 -0.89 25.55 8.82
CA ARG A 330 -0.93 27.00 8.54
C ARG A 330 -1.45 27.32 7.14
N ASN A 331 -0.99 26.57 6.13
CA ASN A 331 -1.45 26.77 4.76
C ASN A 331 -2.97 26.60 4.67
N VAL A 332 -3.48 25.45 5.13
CA VAL A 332 -4.90 25.13 5.04
C VAL A 332 -5.73 26.13 5.84
N CYS A 333 -5.31 26.47 7.06
CA CYS A 333 -5.99 27.48 7.87
C CYS A 333 -6.10 28.84 7.15
N LYS A 334 -5.02 29.31 6.51
CA LYS A 334 -5.04 30.57 5.75
C LYS A 334 -5.89 30.47 4.49
N THR A 335 -5.70 29.41 3.70
CA THR A 335 -6.36 29.20 2.41
C THR A 335 -7.88 29.13 2.58
N TYR A 336 -8.34 28.44 3.62
CA TYR A 336 -9.77 28.22 3.89
C TYR A 336 -10.35 29.12 4.98
N GLN A 337 -9.60 30.14 5.42
CA GLN A 337 -10.03 31.14 6.41
C GLN A 337 -10.58 30.52 7.70
N MET A 338 -9.87 29.52 8.22
CA MET A 338 -10.25 28.80 9.43
C MET A 338 -9.78 29.54 10.68
N GLU A 339 -10.58 29.47 11.75
CA GLU A 339 -10.16 29.83 13.10
C GLU A 339 -9.29 28.70 13.67
N CYS A 340 -7.98 28.86 13.58
CA CYS A 340 -6.98 27.85 13.98
C CYS A 340 -6.24 28.26 15.25
N ASP A 341 -5.56 27.29 15.89
CA ASP A 341 -4.87 27.51 17.16
C ASP A 341 -3.83 28.63 17.03
N PRO A 342 -3.99 29.75 17.78
CA PRO A 342 -3.14 30.93 17.64
C PRO A 342 -1.67 30.64 17.99
N ILE A 343 -1.38 29.64 18.83
CA ILE A 343 0.00 29.24 19.17
C ILE A 343 0.71 28.76 17.90
N TYR A 344 0.06 27.86 17.15
CA TYR A 344 0.65 27.27 15.97
C TYR A 344 0.49 28.16 14.72
N MET A 345 -0.41 29.13 14.74
CA MET A 345 -0.52 30.15 13.70
C MET A 345 0.48 31.31 13.86
N ASP A 346 1.14 31.45 15.01
CA ASP A 346 2.17 32.47 15.22
C ASP A 346 3.39 32.21 14.32
N GLU A 347 3.71 33.15 13.44
CA GLU A 347 4.89 33.06 12.58
C GLU A 347 6.21 33.06 13.36
N ASN A 348 6.19 33.47 14.64
CA ASN A 348 7.32 33.42 15.57
C ASN A 348 7.34 32.14 16.43
N TYR A 349 6.49 31.15 16.15
CA TYR A 349 6.54 29.85 16.83
C TYR A 349 7.96 29.26 16.74
N GLU A 350 8.61 29.13 17.89
CA GLU A 350 10.00 28.69 17.97
C GLU A 350 10.11 27.16 17.88
N TYR A 351 11.05 26.70 17.07
CA TYR A 351 11.43 25.30 16.98
C TYR A 351 12.92 25.18 16.63
N THR A 352 13.52 24.07 17.02
CA THR A 352 14.95 23.83 16.83
C THR A 352 15.20 23.01 15.56
N ILE A 353 16.26 23.40 14.83
CA ILE A 353 16.80 22.63 13.70
C ILE A 353 18.19 22.13 14.08
N ASP A 354 18.43 20.82 13.95
CA ASP A 354 19.75 20.24 14.12
C ASP A 354 20.57 20.42 12.84
N LYS A 355 21.41 21.46 12.84
CA LYS A 355 22.28 21.80 11.70
C LYS A 355 23.33 20.75 11.37
N ASN A 356 23.59 19.78 12.24
CA ASN A 356 24.57 18.73 11.96
C ASN A 356 24.02 17.66 11.00
N VAL A 357 22.70 17.48 10.98
CA VAL A 357 22.01 16.49 10.15
C VAL A 357 21.00 17.09 9.19
N GLU A 358 20.85 18.42 9.18
CA GLU A 358 19.99 19.14 8.25
C GLU A 358 20.37 18.84 6.80
N GLY A 359 19.40 18.33 6.04
CA GLY A 359 19.52 18.01 4.63
C GLY A 359 18.54 18.79 3.77
N GLU A 360 18.93 19.03 2.51
CA GLU A 360 18.06 19.66 1.51
C GLU A 360 17.03 18.66 0.97
N ILE A 361 15.85 19.15 0.62
CA ILE A 361 14.83 18.35 -0.07
C ILE A 361 15.26 18.14 -1.51
N ILE A 362 15.47 16.87 -1.86
CA ILE A 362 15.96 16.46 -3.17
C ILE A 362 14.79 16.60 -4.16
N SER A 363 15.01 17.34 -5.24
CA SER A 363 14.00 17.61 -6.26
C SER A 363 14.52 17.25 -7.67
N GLY A 364 13.62 16.93 -8.60
CA GLY A 364 14.02 16.48 -9.95
C GLY A 364 14.63 15.07 -10.00
N GLN A 365 14.53 14.28 -8.92
CA GLN A 365 15.04 12.91 -8.82
C GLN A 365 14.04 12.00 -8.13
N TRP A 366 14.01 10.74 -8.54
CA TRP A 366 13.28 9.66 -7.87
C TRP A 366 14.19 8.44 -7.70
N GLY A 367 14.58 8.15 -6.45
CA GLY A 367 15.63 7.18 -6.16
C GLY A 367 16.94 7.55 -6.88
N ASP A 368 17.46 6.63 -7.68
CA ASP A 368 18.69 6.83 -8.46
C ASP A 368 18.42 7.46 -9.86
N PHE A 369 17.16 7.74 -10.22
CA PHE A 369 16.78 8.25 -11.54
C PHE A 369 16.60 9.77 -11.55
N GLU A 370 17.20 10.45 -12.53
CA GLU A 370 16.87 11.86 -12.80
C GLU A 370 15.57 11.94 -13.61
N LEU A 371 14.62 12.78 -13.18
CA LEU A 371 13.34 12.96 -13.89
C LEU A 371 13.54 13.57 -15.29
N ILE A 372 14.68 14.23 -15.52
CA ILE A 372 15.04 14.78 -16.83
C ILE A 372 15.34 13.67 -17.85
N ASP A 373 15.90 12.54 -17.41
CA ASP A 373 16.22 11.38 -18.25
C ASP A 373 14.96 10.62 -18.71
N LEU A 374 13.86 10.78 -17.98
CA LEU A 374 12.54 10.27 -18.33
C LEU A 374 11.73 11.23 -19.22
N ASN A 375 12.33 12.33 -19.69
CA ASN A 375 11.67 13.38 -20.48
C ASN A 375 10.51 14.08 -19.74
N ILE A 376 10.47 13.99 -18.40
CA ILE A 376 9.46 14.59 -17.51
C ILE A 376 9.75 16.07 -17.22
N GLY A 377 10.92 16.59 -17.64
CA GLY A 377 11.13 18.01 -17.88
C GLY A 377 11.24 18.89 -16.62
N VAL A 378 11.86 18.37 -15.56
CA VAL A 378 12.21 19.18 -14.38
C VAL A 378 13.72 19.09 -14.18
N GLY A 379 14.43 20.22 -14.36
CA GLY A 379 15.86 20.30 -14.07
C GLY A 379 16.12 20.31 -12.57
N LYS A 380 17.32 19.88 -12.15
CA LYS A 380 17.76 19.97 -10.75
C LYS A 380 17.65 21.40 -10.26
N GLN A 381 16.91 21.60 -9.17
CA GLN A 381 17.01 22.81 -8.36
C GLN A 381 17.17 22.38 -6.91
N ASN A 382 18.36 22.60 -6.35
CA ASN A 382 18.52 22.61 -4.91
C ASN A 382 17.70 23.80 -4.41
N THR A 383 16.55 23.53 -3.82
CA THR A 383 15.71 24.58 -3.26
C THR A 383 16.19 24.83 -1.85
N THR A 384 16.96 25.90 -1.67
CA THR A 384 17.17 26.50 -0.35
C THR A 384 15.82 27.00 0.15
N ILE A 385 15.26 26.26 1.11
CA ILE A 385 14.03 26.61 1.85
C ILE A 385 14.26 27.97 2.54
N PRO A 386 13.27 28.87 2.60
CA PRO A 386 13.38 30.09 3.40
C PRO A 386 13.72 29.74 4.85
N GLN A 387 14.86 30.25 5.35
CA GLN A 387 15.28 30.07 6.73
C GLN A 387 14.25 30.69 7.69
N PRO A 388 13.81 29.98 8.74
CA PRO A 388 13.28 30.64 9.93
C PRO A 388 14.43 31.43 10.60
N THR A 389 14.14 32.67 10.99
CA THR A 389 15.06 33.55 11.71
C THR A 389 15.39 32.95 13.08
N GLU A 390 16.67 32.85 13.43
CA GLU A 390 17.12 32.41 14.76
C GLU A 390 16.55 33.31 15.87
N THR A 391 15.98 32.69 16.90
CA THR A 391 15.98 33.25 18.26
C THR A 391 16.65 32.24 19.19
N GLN A 392 17.67 32.70 19.93
CA GLN A 392 18.37 31.91 20.93
C GLN A 392 17.42 31.59 22.10
N PRO A 393 17.30 30.32 22.52
CA PRO A 393 16.50 29.97 23.69
C PRO A 393 17.17 30.48 24.97
N THR A 394 16.38 31.12 25.83
CA THR A 394 16.76 31.44 27.21
C THR A 394 16.37 30.25 28.09
N GLU A 395 17.35 29.68 28.81
CA GLU A 395 17.13 28.57 29.75
C GLU A 395 16.05 28.90 30.78
N THR A 396 15.00 28.07 30.85
CA THR A 396 14.13 27.98 32.03
C THR A 396 14.02 26.53 32.47
N GLN A 397 14.29 26.28 33.75
CA GLN A 397 14.25 24.95 34.37
C GLN A 397 12.80 24.43 34.49
N PRO A 398 12.53 23.17 34.14
CA PRO A 398 11.24 22.54 34.43
C PRO A 398 11.12 22.14 35.91
N THR A 399 9.92 22.33 36.46
CA THR A 399 9.53 21.87 37.80
C THR A 399 8.90 20.48 37.69
N GLU A 400 9.45 19.50 38.43
CA GLU A 400 8.94 18.13 38.49
C GLU A 400 7.55 18.05 39.14
N THR A 401 6.63 17.29 38.53
CA THR A 401 5.46 16.72 39.21
C THR A 401 5.42 15.22 38.97
N GLN A 402 5.20 14.46 40.05
CA GLN A 402 5.22 12.98 40.03
C GLN A 402 3.86 12.40 39.59
N PRO A 403 3.83 11.28 38.84
CA PRO A 403 2.60 10.56 38.51
C PRO A 403 2.09 9.69 39.66
N ILE A 404 0.77 9.54 39.75
CA ILE A 404 0.07 8.60 40.64
C ILE A 404 -0.17 7.29 39.87
N GLU A 405 0.27 6.16 40.44
CA GLU A 405 -0.02 4.81 39.92
C GLU A 405 -1.46 4.35 40.22
N THR A 406 -2.10 3.72 39.24
CA THR A 406 -3.30 2.88 39.44
C THR A 406 -3.09 1.52 38.78
N GLN A 407 -3.32 0.44 39.53
CA GLN A 407 -3.16 -0.94 39.06
C GLN A 407 -4.40 -1.44 38.29
N PRO A 408 -4.24 -2.36 37.31
CA PRO A 408 -5.36 -3.00 36.63
C PRO A 408 -5.91 -4.23 37.38
N ILE A 409 -7.22 -4.47 37.20
CA ILE A 409 -7.95 -5.65 37.70
C ILE A 409 -7.93 -6.76 36.64
N GLU A 410 -7.48 -7.96 37.01
CA GLU A 410 -7.57 -9.17 36.18
C GLU A 410 -8.98 -9.78 36.18
N THR A 411 -9.43 -10.26 35.02
CA THR A 411 -10.57 -11.19 34.90
C THR A 411 -10.14 -12.42 34.11
N GLN A 412 -10.52 -13.61 34.60
CA GLN A 412 -10.17 -14.91 34.01
C GLN A 412 -11.18 -15.35 32.93
N PRO A 413 -10.76 -16.13 31.91
CA PRO A 413 -11.68 -16.74 30.94
C PRO A 413 -12.22 -18.10 31.40
N ILE A 414 -13.44 -18.42 30.94
CA ILE A 414 -14.13 -19.71 31.12
C ILE A 414 -13.82 -20.62 29.91
N GLU A 415 -13.35 -21.84 30.16
CA GLU A 415 -13.16 -22.89 29.16
C GLU A 415 -14.47 -23.61 28.80
N THR A 416 -14.66 -23.92 27.52
CA THR A 416 -15.59 -24.96 27.04
C THR A 416 -14.90 -25.86 26.02
N GLN A 417 -15.01 -27.18 26.22
CA GLN A 417 -14.39 -28.25 25.42
C GLN A 417 -15.17 -28.62 24.14
N PRO A 418 -14.52 -29.28 23.16
CA PRO A 418 -15.02 -29.48 21.81
C PRO A 418 -15.85 -30.76 21.63
N THR A 419 -16.61 -30.83 20.53
CA THR A 419 -17.33 -32.04 20.07
C THR A 419 -16.73 -32.50 18.73
N GLU A 420 -16.30 -33.77 18.67
CA GLU A 420 -15.77 -34.44 17.47
C GLU A 420 -16.89 -34.86 16.50
N THR A 421 -16.57 -34.91 15.20
CA THR A 421 -17.35 -35.69 14.22
C THR A 421 -16.40 -36.32 13.20
N GLN A 422 -16.55 -37.61 12.94
CA GLN A 422 -15.66 -38.44 12.11
C GLN A 422 -16.26 -38.78 10.74
N SER A 423 -15.34 -38.77 9.75
CA SER A 423 -15.15 -39.66 8.59
C SER A 423 -16.17 -39.76 7.46
N THR A 424 -15.70 -39.65 6.21
CA THR A 424 -15.60 -40.81 5.28
C THR A 424 -14.69 -40.53 4.06
N GLU A 425 -13.83 -41.50 3.72
CA GLU A 425 -13.06 -41.60 2.46
C GLU A 425 -13.86 -42.37 1.38
N THR A 426 -13.57 -42.10 0.10
CA THR A 426 -13.99 -42.93 -1.04
C THR A 426 -12.85 -43.08 -2.05
N GLN A 427 -12.61 -44.33 -2.48
CA GLN A 427 -11.69 -44.78 -3.54
C GLN A 427 -12.31 -44.65 -4.95
N PRO A 428 -11.51 -44.74 -6.05
CA PRO A 428 -11.89 -44.31 -7.39
C PRO A 428 -12.54 -45.42 -8.26
N THR A 429 -13.24 -45.02 -9.32
CA THR A 429 -13.76 -45.91 -10.38
C THR A 429 -13.64 -45.24 -11.77
N GLU A 430 -13.58 -46.08 -12.79
CA GLU A 430 -13.01 -45.99 -14.16
C GLU A 430 -13.55 -44.92 -15.15
N ILE A 431 -12.73 -44.64 -16.18
CA ILE A 431 -12.85 -43.66 -17.28
C ILE A 431 -13.72 -44.16 -18.45
N PRO A 432 -14.57 -43.32 -19.06
CA PRO A 432 -15.01 -43.48 -20.45
C PRO A 432 -14.45 -42.40 -21.41
N GLU A 433 -14.04 -42.86 -22.59
CA GLU A 433 -13.51 -42.11 -23.74
C GLU A 433 -14.51 -41.08 -24.31
N ASN A 434 -14.25 -39.79 -24.08
CA ASN A 434 -14.58 -38.70 -25.01
C ASN A 434 -13.80 -37.44 -24.60
N LEU A 435 -12.82 -37.03 -25.41
CA LEU A 435 -11.96 -35.87 -25.12
C LEU A 435 -12.79 -34.59 -25.05
N PRO A 436 -12.73 -33.80 -23.96
CA PRO A 436 -13.62 -32.65 -23.75
C PRO A 436 -13.29 -31.42 -24.60
N TYR A 437 -12.08 -31.32 -25.18
CA TYR A 437 -11.60 -30.10 -25.85
C TYR A 437 -10.88 -30.40 -27.18
N GLN A 438 -11.03 -29.50 -28.16
CA GLN A 438 -10.43 -29.56 -29.49
C GLN A 438 -9.18 -28.67 -29.63
N CYS A 439 -9.10 -27.61 -28.84
CA CYS A 439 -7.95 -26.69 -28.75
C CYS A 439 -7.77 -26.24 -27.31
N THR A 440 -6.55 -25.84 -26.98
CA THR A 440 -6.16 -25.43 -25.63
C THR A 440 -6.89 -24.18 -25.14
N SER A 441 -7.35 -23.31 -26.03
CA SER A 441 -8.13 -22.12 -25.65
C SER A 441 -9.49 -22.44 -25.03
N GLU A 442 -10.07 -23.62 -25.31
CA GLU A 442 -11.34 -24.02 -24.71
C GLU A 442 -11.22 -24.26 -23.20
N LEU A 443 -10.00 -24.51 -22.69
CA LEU A 443 -9.71 -24.61 -21.25
C LEU A 443 -9.89 -23.27 -20.53
N VAL A 444 -9.70 -22.16 -21.24
CA VAL A 444 -9.85 -20.79 -20.72
C VAL A 444 -11.12 -20.12 -21.25
N GLY A 445 -12.05 -20.91 -21.79
CA GLY A 445 -13.40 -20.45 -22.18
C GLY A 445 -13.51 -19.85 -23.59
N TYR A 446 -12.50 -20.00 -24.44
CA TYR A 446 -12.50 -19.45 -25.80
C TYR A 446 -12.58 -20.54 -26.89
N PRO A 447 -13.33 -20.31 -27.97
CA PRO A 447 -13.53 -21.31 -29.01
C PRO A 447 -12.27 -21.54 -29.84
N CYS A 448 -12.18 -22.70 -30.50
CA CYS A 448 -11.14 -22.94 -31.49
C CYS A 448 -11.36 -22.12 -32.76
N CYS A 449 -10.27 -21.67 -33.37
CA CYS A 449 -10.35 -20.94 -34.62
C CYS A 449 -10.92 -21.80 -35.75
N ALA A 450 -11.79 -21.20 -36.57
CA ALA A 450 -12.27 -21.85 -37.77
C ALA A 450 -11.10 -22.17 -38.72
N LYS A 451 -11.16 -23.29 -39.45
CA LYS A 451 -10.07 -23.84 -40.30
C LYS A 451 -9.42 -22.85 -41.31
N GLY A 452 -10.06 -21.71 -41.59
CA GLY A 452 -9.56 -20.66 -42.48
C GLY A 452 -8.75 -19.56 -41.78
N ILE A 453 -8.78 -19.48 -40.45
CA ILE A 453 -8.00 -18.53 -39.66
C ILE A 453 -6.71 -19.23 -39.28
N LYS A 454 -5.59 -18.69 -39.77
CA LYS A 454 -4.24 -19.20 -39.49
C LYS A 454 -3.27 -18.10 -39.08
N THR A 455 -3.74 -16.85 -39.10
CA THR A 455 -2.94 -15.69 -38.72
C THR A 455 -2.90 -15.64 -37.21
N ILE A 456 -1.69 -15.69 -36.65
CA ILE A 456 -1.43 -15.55 -35.23
C ILE A 456 -1.43 -14.05 -34.94
N TYR A 457 -2.32 -13.62 -34.05
CA TYR A 457 -2.44 -12.25 -33.57
C TYR A 457 -1.86 -12.07 -32.18
N ASP A 458 -1.83 -13.15 -31.40
CA ASP A 458 -1.25 -13.16 -30.07
C ASP A 458 -0.73 -14.57 -29.72
N HIS A 459 0.12 -14.65 -28.71
CA HIS A 459 0.67 -15.91 -28.19
C HIS A 459 0.79 -15.83 -26.67
N ASP A 460 0.19 -16.80 -25.98
CA ASP A 460 0.28 -16.92 -24.52
C ASP A 460 0.52 -18.38 -24.10
N ALA A 461 0.42 -18.65 -22.79
CA ALA A 461 0.66 -19.97 -22.21
C ALA A 461 -0.38 -21.04 -22.63
N THR A 462 -1.50 -20.64 -23.24
CA THR A 462 -2.45 -21.57 -23.88
C THR A 462 -2.18 -21.73 -25.37
N GLY A 463 -1.17 -21.06 -25.92
CA GLY A 463 -0.65 -21.23 -27.27
C GLY A 463 -0.97 -20.06 -28.21
N ASP A 464 -0.96 -20.34 -29.51
CA ASP A 464 -1.23 -19.35 -30.55
C ASP A 464 -2.72 -18.96 -30.62
N TRP A 465 -2.97 -17.66 -30.73
CA TRP A 465 -4.31 -17.08 -30.83
C TRP A 465 -4.56 -16.41 -32.18
N GLY A 466 -5.75 -16.66 -32.72
CA GLY A 466 -6.29 -15.95 -33.87
C GLY A 466 -7.48 -15.08 -33.48
N TYR A 467 -7.91 -14.21 -34.40
CA TYR A 467 -9.10 -13.40 -34.22
C TYR A 467 -10.09 -13.63 -35.38
N ASP A 468 -11.31 -14.06 -35.07
CA ASP A 468 -12.38 -14.24 -36.06
C ASP A 468 -13.11 -12.92 -36.30
N PHE A 469 -12.66 -12.15 -37.29
CA PHE A 469 -13.29 -10.88 -37.66
C PHE A 469 -14.76 -11.00 -38.11
N LYS A 470 -15.24 -12.19 -38.48
CA LYS A 470 -16.66 -12.36 -38.86
C LYS A 470 -17.56 -12.45 -37.64
N LYS A 471 -17.03 -12.96 -36.52
CA LYS A 471 -17.77 -13.11 -35.27
C LYS A 471 -17.40 -12.07 -34.21
N GLY A 472 -16.25 -11.42 -34.37
CA GLY A 472 -15.73 -10.45 -33.41
C GLY A 472 -15.20 -11.10 -32.13
N GLU A 473 -14.65 -12.31 -32.20
CA GLU A 473 -14.17 -13.07 -31.04
C GLU A 473 -12.73 -13.58 -31.23
N TRP A 474 -12.00 -13.69 -30.12
CA TRP A 474 -10.70 -14.37 -30.05
C TRP A 474 -10.90 -15.89 -30.09
N CYS A 475 -9.97 -16.60 -30.74
CA CYS A 475 -10.02 -18.04 -30.88
C CYS A 475 -8.64 -18.69 -30.80
N GLY A 476 -8.55 -19.93 -30.32
CA GLY A 476 -7.29 -20.67 -30.21
C GLY A 476 -6.91 -21.40 -31.51
N LEU A 477 -5.64 -21.31 -31.89
CA LEU A 477 -5.06 -22.04 -33.04
C LEU A 477 -4.31 -23.31 -32.62
N THR A 478 -4.01 -23.46 -31.34
CA THR A 478 -3.21 -24.57 -30.80
C THR A 478 -4.09 -25.80 -30.50
N PRO A 479 -3.87 -26.95 -31.16
CA PRO A 479 -4.66 -28.15 -30.92
C PRO A 479 -4.50 -28.69 -29.50
N TYR A 480 -5.60 -29.18 -28.90
CA TYR A 480 -5.54 -29.88 -27.63
C TYR A 480 -5.05 -31.31 -27.89
N ILE A 481 -3.97 -31.71 -27.24
CA ILE A 481 -3.47 -33.09 -27.25
C ILE A 481 -3.44 -33.56 -25.80
N GLU A 482 -4.28 -34.53 -25.45
CA GLU A 482 -4.20 -35.21 -24.16
C GLU A 482 -2.93 -36.07 -24.16
N GLN A 483 -1.94 -35.71 -23.36
CA GLN A 483 -0.69 -36.46 -23.25
C GLN A 483 -0.54 -37.03 -21.85
N THR A 484 -0.20 -38.31 -21.81
CA THR A 484 -0.08 -39.14 -20.61
C THR A 484 1.15 -38.74 -19.80
N ASN A 485 0.96 -38.57 -18.50
CA ASN A 485 2.01 -38.25 -17.53
C ASN A 485 3.25 -39.15 -17.63
N ASP A 486 4.41 -38.60 -17.30
CA ASP A 486 5.62 -39.37 -17.07
C ASP A 486 5.38 -40.41 -15.96
N GLU A 487 5.90 -41.63 -16.11
CA GLU A 487 5.69 -42.74 -15.16
C GLU A 487 6.19 -42.43 -13.73
N VAL A 488 7.05 -41.40 -13.55
CA VAL A 488 7.55 -40.98 -12.24
C VAL A 488 7.71 -39.46 -12.19
N CYS A 489 7.06 -38.86 -11.21
CA CYS A 489 6.98 -37.43 -11.01
C CYS A 489 7.90 -36.98 -9.89
N TRP A 490 8.83 -36.07 -10.21
CA TRP A 490 9.93 -35.72 -9.30
C TRP A 490 9.47 -35.05 -8.01
N SER A 491 8.32 -34.39 -7.99
CA SER A 491 7.78 -33.74 -6.79
C SER A 491 7.10 -34.71 -5.83
N GLU A 492 6.74 -35.92 -6.27
CA GLU A 492 6.07 -36.90 -5.42
C GLU A 492 6.99 -37.40 -4.31
N VAL A 493 8.30 -37.50 -4.57
CA VAL A 493 9.27 -37.83 -3.52
C VAL A 493 9.41 -36.73 -2.47
N LEU A 494 8.97 -35.50 -2.79
CA LEU A 494 8.90 -34.35 -1.89
C LEU A 494 7.50 -34.20 -1.24
N GLY A 495 6.57 -35.11 -1.54
CA GLY A 495 5.21 -35.13 -0.99
C GLY A 495 4.20 -34.27 -1.75
N TYR A 496 4.50 -33.86 -2.99
CA TYR A 496 3.64 -33.02 -3.82
C TYR A 496 3.25 -33.73 -5.13
N PRO A 497 1.97 -33.68 -5.55
CA PRO A 497 1.52 -34.33 -6.77
C PRO A 497 2.10 -33.68 -8.03
N CYS A 498 1.86 -34.29 -9.17
CA CYS A 498 2.28 -33.75 -10.47
C CYS A 498 1.31 -32.69 -10.96
N CYS A 499 1.85 -31.65 -11.58
CA CYS A 499 1.02 -30.70 -12.30
C CYS A 499 0.45 -31.37 -13.54
N LYS A 500 -0.85 -31.13 -13.79
CA LYS A 500 -1.51 -31.56 -15.01
C LYS A 500 -1.34 -30.52 -16.11
N ASN A 501 -1.04 -29.28 -15.73
CA ASN A 501 -0.74 -28.19 -16.61
C ASN A 501 0.75 -27.81 -16.56
N CYS A 502 1.14 -26.93 -17.48
CA CYS A 502 2.52 -26.50 -17.66
C CYS A 502 2.79 -25.08 -17.12
N PHE A 503 1.91 -24.56 -16.26
CA PHE A 503 2.04 -23.21 -15.72
C PHE A 503 3.03 -23.20 -14.55
N VAL A 504 4.23 -22.66 -14.80
CA VAL A 504 5.28 -22.50 -13.78
C VAL A 504 4.97 -21.29 -12.91
N TYR A 505 4.65 -21.51 -11.64
CA TYR A 505 4.44 -20.50 -10.61
C TYR A 505 5.73 -20.13 -9.88
N ASP A 506 6.64 -21.10 -9.73
CA ASP A 506 7.92 -20.90 -9.06
C ASP A 506 8.99 -21.85 -9.60
N THR A 507 10.26 -21.58 -9.33
CA THR A 507 11.38 -22.46 -9.72
C THR A 507 12.47 -22.40 -8.66
N ASP A 508 12.86 -23.57 -8.16
CA ASP A 508 13.91 -23.73 -7.16
C ASP A 508 14.95 -24.79 -7.58
N GLU A 509 15.76 -25.25 -6.62
CA GLU A 509 16.81 -26.24 -6.85
C GLU A 509 16.27 -27.65 -7.16
N ASP A 510 15.00 -27.93 -6.81
CA ASP A 510 14.37 -29.23 -7.01
C ASP A 510 13.64 -29.31 -8.36
N GLY A 511 13.07 -28.20 -8.84
CA GLY A 511 12.48 -28.13 -10.17
C GLY A 511 11.55 -26.93 -10.41
N GLN A 512 10.76 -27.01 -11.48
CA GLN A 512 9.74 -26.02 -11.81
C GLN A 512 8.41 -26.39 -11.14
N TRP A 513 7.82 -25.48 -10.38
CA TRP A 513 6.61 -25.77 -9.60
C TRP A 513 5.39 -25.10 -10.20
N GLY A 514 4.27 -25.82 -10.22
CA GLY A 514 2.95 -25.29 -10.52
C GLY A 514 2.05 -25.32 -9.29
N TYR A 515 0.89 -24.67 -9.37
CA TYR A 515 -0.08 -24.64 -8.28
C TYR A 515 -1.48 -24.91 -8.82
N GLU A 516 -2.02 -26.08 -8.49
CA GLU A 516 -3.31 -26.58 -9.00
C GLU A 516 -4.11 -27.24 -7.88
N ASN A 517 -5.44 -27.12 -7.89
CA ASN A 517 -6.32 -27.76 -6.90
C ASN A 517 -5.92 -27.46 -5.43
N ASN A 518 -5.53 -26.22 -5.14
CA ASN A 518 -5.08 -25.76 -3.82
C ASN A 518 -3.84 -26.49 -3.25
N GLN A 519 -3.00 -27.05 -4.12
CA GLN A 519 -1.73 -27.66 -3.70
C GLN A 519 -0.63 -27.37 -4.70
N TRP A 520 0.61 -27.28 -4.20
CA TRP A 520 1.79 -27.23 -5.04
C TRP A 520 1.98 -28.55 -5.75
N CYS A 521 2.45 -28.48 -6.99
CA CYS A 521 2.70 -29.65 -7.81
C CYS A 521 3.99 -29.48 -8.61
N GLY A 522 4.64 -30.59 -8.96
CA GLY A 522 5.83 -30.56 -9.81
C GLY A 522 5.47 -30.48 -11.28
N ILE A 523 5.99 -29.48 -11.99
CA ILE A 523 5.85 -29.34 -13.44
C ILE A 523 6.57 -30.51 -14.10
N GLN A 524 5.83 -31.18 -14.98
CA GLN A 524 6.28 -32.40 -15.63
C GLN A 524 7.23 -32.09 -16.80
N SER A 525 8.06 -33.07 -17.16
CA SER A 525 9.12 -32.85 -18.16
C SER A 525 8.56 -32.55 -19.55
N PHE A 526 7.34 -33.04 -19.86
CA PHE A 526 6.63 -32.73 -21.11
C PHE A 526 6.29 -31.24 -21.28
N CYS A 527 6.31 -30.46 -20.20
CA CYS A 527 6.10 -29.01 -20.24
C CYS A 527 7.30 -28.22 -20.77
N SER A 528 8.43 -28.88 -21.03
CA SER A 528 9.66 -28.28 -21.56
C SER A 528 9.77 -28.32 -23.10
N ALA A 529 8.65 -28.42 -23.82
CA ALA A 529 8.62 -28.58 -25.29
C ALA A 529 8.47 -27.27 -26.06
#